data_AF-A0A0S9PR58-F1
#
_entry.id   AF-A0A0S9PR58-F1
#
_cell.length_a   1.000
_cell.length_b   1.000
_cell.length_c   1.000
_cell.angle_alpha   90.00
_cell.angle_beta   90.00
_cell.angle_gamma   90.00
#
_symmetry.space_group_name_H-M   'P 1'
#
loop_
_entity.id
_entity.type
_entity.pdbx_description
1 polymer ?
#
loop_
_entity_poly.entity_id
_entity_poly.type
_entity_poly.pdbx_seq_one_letter_code
_entity_poly.pdbx_strand_id
1 'polypeptide(L)' 'MQMALASEVSGVSPATLYSLAAEGRLQLFKLAGRTLVDTESLKALIASRQVWTPETHRGAAARAKRSEAARAALR' A
#
# COMPACT_ATOMS: atom_id res chain seq x y z
N MET A 1 14.75 -12.15 5.37
CA MET A 1 15.24 -11.17 4.37
C MET A 1 15.55 -9.83 5.03
N GLN A 2 16.56 -9.08 4.58
CA GLN A 2 16.84 -7.74 5.13
C GLN A 2 15.75 -6.73 4.73
N MET A 3 15.53 -5.70 5.57
CA MET A 3 14.45 -4.72 5.37
C MET A 3 14.57 -3.92 4.06
N ALA A 4 15.79 -3.51 3.68
CA ALA A 4 16.03 -2.79 2.44
C ALA A 4 15.64 -3.63 1.21
N LEU A 5 16.11 -4.88 1.16
CA LEU A 5 15.76 -5.81 0.08
C LEU A 5 14.25 -6.13 0.06
N ALA A 6 13.62 -6.30 1.23
CA ALA A 6 12.18 -6.49 1.31
C ALA A 6 11.40 -5.30 0.74
N SER A 7 11.88 -4.08 0.99
CA SER A 7 11.30 -2.84 0.47
C SER A 7 11.42 -2.77 -1.06
N GLU A 8 12.59 -3.09 -1.60
CA GLU A 8 12.82 -3.15 -3.05
C GLU A 8 11.92 -4.19 -3.75
N VAL A 9 11.81 -5.39 -3.17
CA VAL A 9 11.00 -6.49 -3.75
C VAL A 9 9.50 -6.19 -3.70
N SER A 10 9.02 -5.60 -2.61
CA SER A 10 7.59 -5.35 -2.41
C SER A 10 7.11 -4.01 -2.98
N GLY A 11 8.02 -3.09 -3.27
CA GLY A 11 7.69 -1.74 -3.73
C GLY A 11 7.12 -0.82 -2.64
N VAL A 12 7.13 -1.24 -1.37
CA VAL A 12 6.68 -0.42 -0.22
C VAL A 12 7.86 -0.02 0.66
N SER A 13 7.75 1.11 1.34
CA SER A 13 8.84 1.64 2.17
C SER A 13 9.13 0.74 3.40
N PRO A 14 10.33 0.81 3.99
CA PRO A 14 10.64 0.13 5.26
C PRO A 14 9.68 0.50 6.39
N ALA A 15 9.25 1.77 6.45
CA ALA A 15 8.27 2.23 7.43
C ALA A 15 6.91 1.51 7.25
N THR A 16 6.46 1.37 6.00
CA THR A 16 5.24 0.62 5.67
C THR A 16 5.35 -0.85 6.06
N LEU A 17 6.52 -1.48 5.87
CA LEU A 17 6.74 -2.87 6.31
C LEU A 17 6.61 -3.03 7.83
N TYR A 18 7.09 -2.06 8.61
CA TYR A 18 6.85 -2.05 10.06
C TYR A 18 5.38 -1.86 10.42
N SER A 19 4.65 -0.97 9.73
CA SER A 19 3.21 -0.79 9.93
C SER A 19 2.44 -2.08 9.63
N LEU A 20 2.73 -2.73 8.51
CA LEU A 20 2.11 -4.01 8.13
C LEU A 20 2.42 -5.13 9.13
N ALA A 21 3.61 -5.11 9.74
CA ALA A 21 3.93 -6.04 10.81
C ALA A 21 3.15 -5.76 12.09
N ALA A 22 2.98 -4.49 12.46
CA ALA A 22 2.14 -4.07 13.59
C ALA A 22 0.66 -4.43 13.37
N GLU A 23 0.20 -4.42 12.12
CA GLU A 23 -1.13 -4.88 11.70
C GLU A 23 -1.26 -6.42 11.64
N GLY A 24 -0.19 -7.17 11.92
CA GLY A 24 -0.18 -8.64 11.87
C GLY A 24 -0.17 -9.22 10.45
N ARG A 25 0.04 -8.39 9.42
CA ARG A 25 0.04 -8.79 8.01
C ARG A 25 1.41 -9.23 7.50
N LEU A 26 2.46 -9.02 8.29
CA LEU A 26 3.84 -9.36 7.96
C LEU A 26 4.56 -9.84 9.23
N GLN A 27 5.44 -10.83 9.12
CA GLN A 27 6.22 -11.31 10.26
C GLN A 27 7.65 -10.76 10.21
N LEU A 28 8.08 -10.20 11.34
CA LEU A 28 9.45 -9.73 11.55
C LEU A 28 10.10 -10.56 12.65
N PHE A 29 11.39 -10.86 12.50
CA PHE A 29 12.16 -11.57 13.51
C PHE A 29 13.54 -10.94 13.71
N LYS A 30 14.14 -11.20 14.86
CA LYS A 30 15.50 -10.77 15.18
C LYS A 30 16.48 -11.90 14.87
N LEU A 31 17.54 -11.60 14.13
CA LEU A 31 18.66 -12.50 13.87
C LEU A 31 19.97 -11.72 14.00
N ALA A 32 20.85 -12.14 14.91
CA ALA A 32 22.15 -11.48 15.15
C ALA A 32 22.03 -9.95 15.31
N GLY A 33 21.05 -9.48 16.09
CA GLY A 33 20.79 -8.06 16.35
C GLY A 33 20.07 -7.31 15.21
N ARG A 34 19.88 -7.92 14.05
CA ARG A 34 19.21 -7.33 12.89
C ARG A 34 17.73 -7.72 12.86
N THR A 35 16.87 -6.78 12.48
CA THR A 35 15.47 -7.08 12.14
C THR A 35 15.39 -7.58 10.71
N LEU A 36 14.80 -8.76 10.53
CA LEU A 36 14.58 -9.38 9.23
C LEU A 36 13.08 -9.59 9.02
N VAL A 37 12.68 -9.59 7.75
CA VAL A 37 11.34 -9.95 7.28
C VAL A 37 11.31 -11.45 7.00
N ASP A 38 10.29 -12.15 7.50
CA ASP A 38 10.03 -13.53 7.10
C ASP A 38 9.59 -13.60 5.64
N THR A 39 10.29 -14.42 4.86
CA THR A 39 10.12 -14.46 3.40
C THR A 39 8.76 -15.04 3.01
N GLU A 40 8.24 -16.03 3.75
CA GLU A 40 6.95 -16.63 3.44
C GLU A 40 5.80 -15.68 3.77
N SER A 41 5.89 -14.96 4.90
CA SER A 41 4.93 -13.91 5.23
C SER A 41 4.91 -12.79 4.19
N LEU A 42 6.07 -12.41 3.63
CA LEU A 42 6.14 -11.41 2.57
C LEU A 42 5.53 -11.93 1.26
N LYS A 43 5.80 -13.18 0.89
CA LYS A 43 5.17 -13.82 -0.28
C LYS A 43 3.65 -13.83 -0.14
N ALA A 44 3.14 -14.18 1.04
CA ALA A 44 1.71 -14.17 1.34
C ALA A 44 1.11 -12.75 1.22
N LEU A 45 1.81 -11.74 1.73
CA LEU A 45 1.40 -10.33 1.58
C LEU A 45 1.30 -9.94 0.10
N ILE A 46 2.31 -10.23 -0.71
CA ILE A 46 2.32 -9.93 -2.15
C ILE A 46 1.28 -10.75 -2.91
N ALA A 47 0.99 -11.98 -2.47
CA ALA A 47 -0.06 -12.80 -3.04
C ALA A 47 -1.46 -12.21 -2.76
N SER A 48 -1.64 -11.54 -1.62
CA SER A 48 -2.88 -10.81 -1.28
C SER A 48 -3.08 -9.50 -2.06
N ARG A 49 -2.29 -9.26 -3.12
CA ARG A 49 -2.39 -8.07 -3.96
C ARG A 49 -3.79 -7.90 -4.54
N GLN A 50 -4.25 -6.67 -4.56
CA GLN A 50 -5.43 -6.30 -5.35
C GLN A 50 -5.04 -6.26 -6.83
N VAL A 51 -5.87 -6.85 -7.68
CA VAL A 51 -5.70 -6.72 -9.14
C VAL A 51 -5.86 -5.25 -9.49
N TRP A 52 -4.88 -4.70 -10.20
CA TRP A 52 -4.99 -3.34 -10.71
C TRP A 52 -6.14 -3.29 -11.73
N THR A 53 -7.12 -2.45 -11.47
CA THR A 53 -8.22 -2.17 -12.40
C THR A 53 -8.19 -0.69 -12.76
N PRO A 54 -8.20 -0.32 -14.05
CA PRO A 54 -8.28 1.07 -14.44
C PRO A 54 -9.61 1.65 -13.94
N GLU A 55 -9.56 2.74 -13.18
CA GLU A 55 -10.77 3.41 -12.73
C GLU A 55 -11.39 4.20 -13.88
N THR A 56 -12.34 3.56 -14.57
CA THR A 56 -13.05 4.07 -15.75
C THR A 56 -13.81 5.38 -15.53
N HIS A 57 -14.06 5.79 -14.27
CA HIS A 57 -14.92 6.93 -13.95
C HIS A 57 -14.29 8.03 -13.08
N ARG A 58 -12.97 8.00 -12.78
CA ARG A 58 -12.30 9.07 -11.99
C ARG A 58 -12.58 10.48 -12.53
N GLY A 59 -12.51 10.63 -13.85
CA GLY A 59 -12.77 11.92 -14.52
C GLY A 59 -14.25 12.34 -14.52
N ALA A 60 -15.20 11.40 -14.40
CA ALA A 60 -16.62 11.71 -14.33
C ALA A 60 -16.99 12.27 -12.96
N ALA A 61 -16.53 11.63 -11.88
CA ALA A 61 -16.75 12.11 -10.51
C ALA A 61 -16.13 13.51 -10.28
N ALA A 62 -14.90 13.74 -10.75
CA ALA A 62 -14.26 15.05 -10.66
C ALA A 62 -14.99 16.14 -11.47
N ARG A 63 -15.58 15.79 -12.63
CA ARG A 63 -16.40 16.73 -13.42
C ARG A 63 -17.73 17.03 -12.74
N ALA A 64 -18.40 16.03 -12.16
CA ALA A 64 -19.64 16.20 -11.42
C ALA A 64 -19.45 17.16 -10.23
N LYS A 65 -18.41 16.94 -9.42
CA LYS A 65 -18.08 17.81 -8.28
C LYS A 65 -17.78 19.25 -8.70
N ARG A 66 -17.08 19.45 -9.82
CA ARG A 66 -16.84 20.79 -10.39
C ARG A 66 -18.13 21.46 -10.87
N SER A 67 -19.01 20.71 -11.54
CA SER A 67 -20.30 21.23 -11.98
C SER A 67 -21.20 21.63 -10.81
N GLU A 68 -21.18 20.87 -9.71
CA GLU A 68 -21.94 21.18 -8.50
C GLU A 68 -21.43 22.46 -7.82
N ALA A 69 -20.11 22.58 -7.64
CA ALA A 69 -19.49 23.79 -7.11
C ALA A 69 -19.81 25.04 -7.97
N ALA A 70 -19.77 24.90 -9.30
CA ALA A 70 -20.12 25.98 -10.22
C ALA A 70 -21.61 26.39 -10.09
N ARG A 71 -22.53 25.43 -9.95
CA ARG A 71 -23.96 25.71 -9.72
C ARG A 71 -24.22 26.38 -8.37
N ALA A 72 -23.47 26.00 -7.32
CA ALA A 72 -23.58 26.60 -6.01
C ALA A 72 -23.08 28.06 -5.98
N ALA A 73 -22.04 28.38 -6.76
CA ALA A 73 -21.51 29.75 -6.88
C ALA A 73 -22.38 30.69 -7.73
N LEU A 74 -23.33 30.16 -8.50
CA LEU A 74 -24.27 30.89 -9.35
C LEU A 74 -25.59 31.24 -8.64
N ARG A 75 -25.77 30.78 -7.40
CA ARG A 75 -26.88 31.15 -6.49
C ARG A 75 -26.42 32.20 -5.50
#